data_AF-A0A0R0E0S7-F1
#
_entry.id   AF-A0A0R0E0S7-F1
#
_cell.length_a   1.000
_cell.length_b   1.000
_cell.length_c   1.000
_cell.angle_alpha   90.00
_cell.angle_beta   90.00
_cell.angle_gamma   90.00
#
_symmetry.space_group_name_H-M   'P 1'
#
loop_
_entity.id
_entity.type
_entity.pdbx_description
1 polymer ?
#
loop_
_entity_poly.entity_id
_entity_poly.type
_entity_poly.pdbx_seq_one_letter_code
_entity_poly.pdbx_strand_id
1 'polypeptide(L)'
;MLLLAGTASAQTGRDAESLRHYPSPERVRADLVANAGKTRPQELEGRIAGRLQMLEGMLSNTYSRNGGYPRGFEQAPARAVQLSRAYRLEYSNLFSHKEKLNEGQRTGCNDRSQNTAGQCVYWNFSEAEEAYRYDLDQTRAVLELYFPRKYHERLLDRSPHAMRLRVEAEREAQQARIVAEEAAASDKRTARLAWGGGSLVFLLFSLAIAGGGLLMIVKAGRMGHAISKYEFDNRTDGGVVQFESYEAAQQHKLKRQGGGCLLSAGMMLFVVGLVMSLVAVLLVVGSIAG
;
A
#
# COMPACT_ATOMS: atom_id res chain seq x y z
N MET A 1 14.09 -20.27 16.31
CA MET A 1 13.29 -20.17 17.55
C MET A 1 14.16 -19.44 18.58
N LEU A 2 14.19 -18.10 18.53
CA LEU A 2 15.00 -17.26 19.42
C LEU A 2 14.23 -16.98 20.71
N LEU A 3 14.87 -17.23 21.85
CA LEU A 3 14.38 -16.96 23.21
C LEU A 3 14.29 -15.44 23.46
N LEU A 4 13.11 -14.85 23.24
CA LEU A 4 12.73 -13.55 23.82
C LEU A 4 12.22 -13.78 25.26
N ALA A 5 13.12 -14.20 26.15
CA ALA A 5 12.82 -14.42 27.56
C ALA A 5 13.18 -13.17 28.38
N GLY A 6 12.14 -12.44 28.83
CA GLY A 6 12.08 -11.93 30.19
C GLY A 6 12.92 -10.71 30.58
N THR A 7 12.53 -9.50 30.15
CA THR A 7 12.89 -8.25 30.86
C THR A 7 11.69 -7.44 31.36
N ALA A 8 10.45 -7.92 31.12
CA ALA A 8 9.23 -7.15 31.39
C ALA A 8 8.87 -6.97 32.89
N SER A 9 9.48 -7.71 33.83
CA SER A 9 9.11 -7.63 35.26
C SER A 9 9.92 -6.61 36.08
N ALA A 10 11.03 -6.07 35.56
CA ALA A 10 11.90 -5.18 36.35
C ALA A 10 11.58 -3.67 36.22
N GLN A 11 10.69 -3.29 35.30
CA GLN A 11 10.37 -1.88 35.05
C GLN A 11 9.24 -1.33 35.94
N THR A 12 8.25 -2.15 36.32
CA THR A 12 7.10 -1.71 37.15
C THR A 12 7.51 -1.22 38.54
N GLY A 13 8.60 -1.72 39.10
CA GLY A 13 9.10 -1.31 40.43
C GLY A 13 9.77 0.07 40.47
N ARG A 14 10.39 0.54 39.37
CA ARG A 14 11.14 1.82 39.36
C ARG A 14 10.25 3.05 39.23
N ASP A 15 9.02 2.87 38.79
CA ASP A 15 8.08 3.96 38.53
C ASP A 15 7.03 4.11 39.65
N ALA A 16 7.12 3.31 40.71
CA ALA A 16 6.27 3.47 41.89
C ALA A 16 6.60 4.75 42.69
N GLU A 17 7.85 5.23 42.63
CA GLU A 17 8.28 6.43 43.34
C GLU A 17 7.74 7.72 42.68
N SER A 18 7.67 7.77 41.35
CA SER A 18 7.14 8.93 40.60
C SER A 18 5.66 9.18 40.92
N LEU A 19 4.91 8.14 41.28
CA LEU A 19 3.49 8.22 41.65
C LEU A 19 3.22 9.22 42.79
N ARG A 20 4.19 9.47 43.67
CA ARG A 20 4.06 10.43 44.77
C ARG A 20 4.02 11.89 44.30
N HIS A 21 4.55 12.15 43.11
CA HIS A 21 4.70 13.48 42.53
C HIS A 21 3.53 13.90 41.63
N TYR A 22 2.65 12.97 41.26
CA TYR A 22 1.44 13.31 40.52
C TYR A 22 0.55 14.26 41.33
N PRO A 23 0.14 15.42 40.76
CA PRO A 23 -0.70 16.39 41.46
C PRO A 23 -2.14 15.90 41.56
N SER A 24 -2.91 16.37 42.55
CA SER A 24 -4.36 16.15 42.53
C SER A 24 -5.03 16.99 41.44
N PRO A 25 -6.25 16.64 40.97
CA PRO A 25 -6.98 17.45 40.00
C PRO A 25 -7.18 18.91 40.45
N GLU A 26 -7.42 19.12 41.75
CA GLU A 26 -7.63 20.46 42.33
C GLU A 26 -6.35 21.30 42.24
N ARG A 27 -5.18 20.67 42.47
CA ARG A 27 -3.89 21.34 42.31
C ARG A 27 -3.64 21.72 40.84
N VAL A 28 -3.92 20.82 39.90
CA VAL A 28 -3.81 21.09 38.46
C VAL A 28 -4.67 22.31 38.06
N ARG A 29 -5.91 22.35 38.54
CA ARG A 29 -6.83 23.47 38.33
C ARG A 29 -6.28 24.76 38.93
N ALA A 30 -5.85 24.74 40.18
CA ALA A 30 -5.32 25.91 40.88
C ALA A 30 -4.10 26.50 40.17
N ASP A 31 -3.16 25.67 39.75
CA ASP A 31 -1.93 26.12 39.06
C ASP A 31 -2.26 26.75 37.68
N LEU A 32 -3.24 26.22 36.96
CA LEU A 32 -3.66 26.78 35.67
C LEU A 32 -4.47 28.08 35.84
N VAL A 33 -5.33 28.17 36.86
CA VAL A 33 -6.06 29.39 37.20
C VAL A 33 -5.08 30.51 37.59
N ALA A 34 -4.07 30.20 38.41
CA ALA A 34 -3.04 31.16 38.82
C ALA A 34 -2.27 31.74 37.62
N ASN A 35 -2.10 30.96 36.56
CA ASN A 35 -1.38 31.35 35.35
C ASN A 35 -2.31 31.77 34.19
N ALA A 36 -3.62 31.90 34.42
CA ALA A 36 -4.59 32.14 33.36
C ALA A 36 -4.50 33.56 32.77
N GLY A 37 -4.08 34.56 33.56
CA GLY A 37 -4.03 35.95 33.11
C GLY A 37 -5.37 36.43 32.54
N LYS A 38 -5.41 36.76 31.24
CA LYS A 38 -6.61 37.19 30.51
C LYS A 38 -7.26 36.07 29.66
N THR A 39 -6.84 34.81 29.86
CA THR A 39 -7.40 33.67 29.14
C THR A 39 -8.91 33.56 29.37
N ARG A 40 -9.64 33.23 28.30
CA ARG A 40 -11.11 33.09 28.37
C ARG A 40 -11.48 31.88 29.23
N PRO A 41 -12.62 31.90 29.94
CA PRO A 41 -13.02 30.79 30.80
C PRO A 41 -13.04 29.43 30.09
N GLN A 42 -13.55 29.37 28.87
CA GLN A 42 -13.71 28.11 28.12
C GLN A 42 -12.37 27.57 27.61
N GLU A 43 -11.47 28.46 27.23
CA GLU A 43 -10.10 28.10 26.90
C GLU A 43 -9.38 27.58 28.14
N LEU A 44 -9.51 28.24 29.29
CA LEU A 44 -8.95 27.77 30.56
C LEU A 44 -9.49 26.38 30.94
N GLU A 45 -10.79 26.14 30.80
CA GLU A 45 -11.38 24.81 31.00
C GLU A 45 -10.78 23.77 30.06
N GLY A 46 -10.58 24.11 28.77
CA GLY A 46 -9.88 23.27 27.81
C GLY A 46 -8.44 22.96 28.23
N ARG A 47 -7.67 23.96 28.67
CA ARG A 47 -6.30 23.78 29.20
C ARG A 47 -6.27 22.83 30.40
N ILE A 48 -7.23 22.97 31.32
CA ILE A 48 -7.37 22.07 32.49
C ILE A 48 -7.69 20.66 32.01
N ALA A 49 -8.67 20.50 31.12
CA ALA A 49 -9.06 19.20 30.57
C ALA A 49 -7.89 18.51 29.85
N GLY A 50 -7.16 19.23 29.00
CA GLY A 50 -5.99 18.72 28.29
C GLY A 50 -4.88 18.27 29.23
N ARG A 51 -4.56 19.06 30.28
CA ARG A 51 -3.55 18.70 31.28
C ARG A 51 -3.95 17.49 32.12
N LEU A 52 -5.23 17.37 32.50
CA LEU A 52 -5.74 16.19 33.21
C LEU A 52 -5.62 14.93 32.35
N GLN A 53 -6.01 15.01 31.07
CA GLN A 53 -5.85 13.92 30.10
C GLN A 53 -4.39 13.58 29.84
N MET A 54 -3.49 14.56 29.81
CA MET A 54 -2.05 14.33 29.66
C MET A 54 -1.51 13.49 30.83
N LEU A 55 -1.80 13.91 32.06
CA LEU A 55 -1.36 13.22 33.28
C LEU A 55 -1.98 11.83 33.40
N GLU A 56 -3.26 11.68 33.08
CA GLU A 56 -3.94 10.40 33.00
C GLU A 56 -3.27 9.47 31.98
N GLY A 57 -3.00 9.98 30.77
CA GLY A 57 -2.35 9.21 29.71
C GLY A 57 -0.93 8.79 30.09
N MET A 58 -0.14 9.67 30.71
CA MET A 58 1.18 9.29 31.24
C MET A 58 1.09 8.17 32.28
N LEU A 59 0.13 8.27 33.21
CA LEU A 59 -0.07 7.27 34.26
C LEU A 59 -0.48 5.93 33.64
N SER A 60 -1.46 5.96 32.74
CA SER A 60 -1.95 4.81 31.99
C SER A 60 -0.84 4.15 31.19
N ASN A 61 -0.03 4.91 30.45
CA ASN A 61 1.08 4.40 29.64
C ASN A 61 2.25 3.86 30.46
N THR A 62 2.43 4.35 31.69
CA THR A 62 3.47 3.88 32.61
C THR A 62 3.13 2.48 33.14
N TYR A 63 1.88 2.23 33.50
CA TYR A 63 1.46 0.96 34.11
C TYR A 63 0.76 -0.02 33.16
N SER A 64 0.47 0.37 31.91
CA SER A 64 -0.12 -0.53 30.90
C SER A 64 0.97 -1.33 30.19
N ARG A 65 0.84 -2.66 30.19
CA ARG A 65 1.85 -3.59 29.65
C ARG A 65 2.11 -3.43 28.14
N ASN A 66 1.12 -2.95 27.39
CA ASN A 66 1.15 -2.88 25.92
C ASN A 66 0.83 -1.48 25.35
N GLY A 67 1.09 -0.41 26.12
CA GLY A 67 0.95 0.96 25.61
C GLY A 67 -0.47 1.39 25.21
N GLY A 68 -1.51 0.67 25.64
CA GLY A 68 -2.90 0.98 25.33
C GLY A 68 -3.83 0.77 26.52
N TYR A 69 -4.51 1.84 26.93
CA TYR A 69 -5.67 1.77 27.82
C TYR A 69 -6.84 1.10 27.07
N PRO A 70 -7.69 0.26 27.70
CA PRO A 70 -7.77 -0.07 29.12
C PRO A 70 -7.01 -1.34 29.55
N ARG A 71 -6.47 -2.12 28.61
CA ARG A 71 -6.00 -3.48 28.92
C ARG A 71 -4.72 -3.45 29.77
N GLY A 72 -4.85 -3.86 31.03
CA GLY A 72 -3.74 -4.07 31.95
C GLY A 72 -3.54 -2.97 32.99
N PHE A 73 -4.21 -1.82 32.89
CA PHE A 73 -4.12 -0.77 33.91
C PHE A 73 -4.78 -1.16 35.25
N GLU A 74 -5.68 -2.14 35.23
CA GLU A 74 -6.33 -2.70 36.43
C GLU A 74 -5.34 -3.31 37.44
N GLN A 75 -4.15 -3.72 36.97
CA GLN A 75 -3.07 -4.27 37.79
C GLN A 75 -2.12 -3.19 38.33
N ALA A 76 -2.37 -1.90 38.03
CA ALA A 76 -1.57 -0.80 38.53
C ALA A 76 -1.70 -0.64 40.05
N PRO A 77 -0.74 0.04 40.72
CA PRO A 77 -0.87 0.36 42.13
C PRO A 77 -2.20 1.07 42.45
N ALA A 78 -2.83 0.74 43.58
CA ALA A 78 -4.15 1.28 43.92
C ALA A 78 -4.23 2.81 43.86
N ARG A 79 -3.17 3.51 44.29
CA ARG A 79 -3.08 4.97 44.19
C ARG A 79 -3.07 5.48 42.74
N ALA A 80 -2.43 4.76 41.81
CA ALA A 80 -2.46 5.12 40.39
C ALA A 80 -3.88 4.96 39.81
N VAL A 81 -4.55 3.86 40.15
CA VAL A 81 -5.95 3.64 39.74
C VAL A 81 -6.87 4.74 40.27
N GLN A 82 -6.70 5.13 41.54
CA GLN A 82 -7.46 6.22 42.16
C GLN A 82 -7.21 7.57 41.46
N LEU A 83 -5.94 7.92 41.20
CA LEU A 83 -5.59 9.17 40.51
C LEU A 83 -6.11 9.21 39.07
N SER A 84 -5.94 8.14 38.29
CA SER A 84 -6.53 8.05 36.94
C SER A 84 -8.04 8.25 36.98
N ARG A 85 -8.75 7.59 37.91
CA ARG A 85 -10.20 7.77 38.07
C ARG A 85 -10.56 9.21 38.42
N ALA A 86 -9.81 9.86 39.31
CA ALA A 86 -10.03 11.25 39.69
C ALA A 86 -9.84 12.21 38.51
N TYR A 87 -8.74 12.05 37.74
CA TYR A 87 -8.51 12.86 36.54
C TYR A 87 -9.63 12.69 35.51
N ARG A 88 -10.08 11.45 35.27
CA ARG A 88 -11.18 11.18 34.34
C ARG A 88 -12.51 11.75 34.80
N LEU A 89 -12.82 11.67 36.09
CA LEU A 89 -14.03 12.24 36.65
C LEU A 89 -14.06 13.76 36.45
N GLU A 90 -12.97 14.45 36.81
CA GLU A 90 -12.86 15.90 36.62
C GLU A 90 -12.87 16.31 35.14
N TYR A 91 -12.18 15.57 34.28
CA TYR A 91 -12.26 15.76 32.84
C TYR A 91 -13.70 15.61 32.33
N SER A 92 -14.42 14.57 32.77
CA SER A 92 -15.81 14.33 32.38
C SER A 92 -16.72 15.47 32.83
N ASN A 93 -16.51 16.02 34.03
CA ASN A 93 -17.28 17.16 34.54
C ASN A 93 -17.07 18.40 33.65
N LEU A 94 -15.82 18.70 33.27
CA LEU A 94 -15.49 19.80 32.35
C LEU A 94 -16.09 19.58 30.96
N PHE A 95 -16.00 18.35 30.45
CA PHE A 95 -16.53 18.00 29.14
C PHE A 95 -18.06 18.06 29.09
N SER A 96 -18.76 17.57 30.12
CA SER A 96 -20.23 17.68 30.21
C SER A 96 -20.70 19.13 30.36
N HIS A 97 -19.94 19.98 31.06
CA HIS A 97 -20.22 21.42 31.10
C HIS A 97 -20.11 22.03 29.69
N LYS A 98 -19.05 21.70 28.96
CA LYS A 98 -18.85 22.10 27.55
C LYS A 98 -19.99 21.64 26.64
N GLU A 99 -20.47 20.40 26.77
CA GLU A 99 -21.59 19.90 25.93
C GLU A 99 -22.87 20.72 26.12
N LYS A 100 -23.22 21.04 27.38
CA LYS A 100 -24.39 21.88 27.69
C LYS A 100 -24.28 23.29 27.10
N LEU A 101 -23.09 23.87 27.12
CA LEU A 101 -22.84 25.17 26.48
C LEU A 101 -22.97 25.11 24.95
N ASN A 102 -22.67 23.95 24.35
CA ASN A 102 -22.71 23.75 22.91
C ASN A 102 -24.12 23.49 22.36
N GLU A 103 -25.03 22.91 23.15
CA GLU A 103 -26.42 22.65 22.74
C GLU A 103 -27.15 23.93 22.29
N GLY A 104 -26.81 25.08 22.87
CA GLY A 104 -27.35 26.39 22.45
C GLY A 104 -26.60 27.06 21.29
N GLN A 105 -25.40 26.59 20.92
CA GLN A 105 -24.51 27.26 19.95
C GLN A 105 -24.32 26.51 18.63
N ARG A 106 -24.79 25.26 18.52
CA ARG A 106 -24.66 24.42 17.31
C ARG A 106 -25.20 25.06 16.03
N THR A 107 -26.12 26.01 16.11
CA THR A 107 -26.72 26.68 14.93
C THR A 107 -25.91 27.89 14.42
N GLY A 108 -24.84 28.32 15.11
CA GLY A 108 -24.12 29.57 14.81
C GLY A 108 -22.62 29.46 14.48
N CYS A 109 -21.97 28.32 14.72
CA CYS A 109 -20.55 28.11 14.38
C CYS A 109 -20.41 27.60 12.93
N ASN A 110 -20.60 28.45 11.92
CA ASN A 110 -20.22 28.14 10.54
C ASN A 110 -18.74 28.47 10.29
N ASP A 111 -18.12 27.93 9.23
CA ASP A 111 -16.70 28.14 8.92
C ASP A 111 -16.31 29.63 8.78
N ARG A 112 -17.29 30.50 8.53
CA ARG A 112 -17.09 31.95 8.46
C ARG A 112 -17.01 32.59 9.85
N SER A 113 -17.81 32.14 10.82
CA SER A 113 -17.73 32.61 12.22
C SER A 113 -16.54 32.00 12.97
N GLN A 114 -15.99 30.87 12.50
CA GLN A 114 -14.72 30.33 12.99
C GLN A 114 -13.54 31.29 12.76
N ASN A 115 -13.47 31.91 11.57
CA ASN A 115 -12.36 32.81 11.22
C ASN A 115 -12.46 34.21 11.84
N THR A 116 -13.63 34.60 12.38
CA THR A 116 -13.91 36.01 12.73
C THR A 116 -13.97 36.25 14.24
N ALA A 117 -13.01 35.70 14.99
CA ALA A 117 -12.71 35.99 16.40
C ALA A 117 -13.39 35.09 17.46
N GLY A 118 -13.04 33.80 17.49
CA GLY A 118 -13.05 32.98 18.71
C GLY A 118 -14.36 32.97 19.51
N GLN A 119 -15.52 33.11 18.85
CA GLN A 119 -16.82 33.10 19.51
C GLN A 119 -17.33 31.67 19.77
N CYS A 120 -16.75 30.66 19.12
CA CYS A 120 -17.17 29.29 19.31
C CYS A 120 -16.53 28.70 20.58
N VAL A 121 -17.33 28.58 21.65
CA VAL A 121 -16.92 28.01 22.94
C VAL A 121 -16.34 26.61 22.76
N TYR A 122 -16.99 25.79 21.94
CA TYR A 122 -16.57 24.42 21.67
C TYR A 122 -15.17 24.36 21.06
N TRP A 123 -14.90 25.21 20.06
CA TRP A 123 -13.62 25.23 19.36
C TRP A 123 -12.48 25.66 20.29
N ASN A 124 -12.64 26.79 20.99
CA ASN A 124 -11.62 27.30 21.91
C ASN A 124 -11.29 26.27 23.01
N PHE A 125 -12.30 25.56 23.52
CA PHE A 125 -12.06 24.47 24.47
C PHE A 125 -11.28 23.33 23.81
N SER A 126 -11.74 22.82 22.67
CA SER A 126 -11.14 21.64 22.01
C SER A 126 -9.70 21.92 21.56
N GLU A 127 -9.44 23.10 21.01
CA GLU A 127 -8.10 23.53 20.58
C GLU A 127 -7.16 23.64 21.78
N ALA A 128 -7.60 24.27 22.87
CA ALA A 128 -6.81 24.37 24.09
C ALA A 128 -6.58 23.00 24.76
N GLU A 129 -7.59 22.13 24.74
CA GLU A 129 -7.50 20.75 25.23
C GLU A 129 -6.46 19.96 24.44
N GLU A 130 -6.53 19.99 23.10
CA GLU A 130 -5.61 19.25 22.24
C GLU A 130 -4.18 19.75 22.40
N ALA A 131 -3.98 21.08 22.42
CA ALA A 131 -2.69 21.71 22.66
C ALA A 131 -2.12 21.25 24.02
N TYR A 132 -2.88 21.33 25.10
CA TYR A 132 -2.40 20.91 26.42
C TYR A 132 -2.27 19.39 26.57
N ARG A 133 -2.84 18.59 25.68
CA ARG A 133 -2.76 17.12 25.77
C ARG A 133 -1.57 16.55 25.00
N TYR A 134 -1.30 17.09 23.81
CA TYR A 134 -0.35 16.50 22.86
C TYR A 134 0.82 17.40 22.50
N ASP A 135 0.90 18.63 22.98
CA ASP A 135 2.05 19.49 22.73
C ASP A 135 3.26 19.09 23.60
N LEU A 136 4.44 19.08 22.97
CA LEU A 136 5.69 18.66 23.61
C LEU A 136 6.15 19.66 24.68
N ASP A 137 6.01 20.95 24.44
CA ASP A 137 6.46 21.99 25.36
C ASP A 137 5.53 22.09 26.56
N GLN A 138 4.21 21.91 26.37
CA GLN A 138 3.27 21.73 27.48
C GLN A 138 3.61 20.51 28.32
N THR A 139 3.99 19.41 27.67
CA THR A 139 4.43 18.19 28.36
C THR A 139 5.67 18.46 29.22
N ARG A 140 6.69 19.11 28.68
CA ARG A 140 7.91 19.48 29.43
C ARG A 140 7.60 20.41 30.60
N ALA A 141 6.77 21.43 30.40
CA ALA A 141 6.37 22.36 31.46
C ALA A 141 5.65 21.64 32.62
N VAL A 142 4.79 20.66 32.33
CA VAL A 142 4.13 19.83 33.35
C VAL A 142 5.14 18.97 34.10
N LEU A 143 6.12 18.40 33.40
CA LEU A 143 7.19 17.60 34.02
C LEU A 143 8.06 18.45 34.94
N GLU A 144 8.47 19.64 34.51
CA GLU A 144 9.24 20.59 35.33
C GLU A 144 8.47 21.05 36.57
N LEU A 145 7.16 21.28 36.44
CA LEU A 145 6.33 21.79 37.53
C LEU A 145 6.07 20.75 38.63
N TYR A 146 5.81 19.49 38.27
CA TYR A 146 5.37 18.48 39.23
C TYR A 146 6.40 17.41 39.57
N PHE A 147 7.33 17.12 38.66
CA PHE A 147 8.17 15.94 38.76
C PHE A 147 9.65 16.33 38.95
N PRO A 148 10.38 15.65 39.86
CA PRO A 148 11.83 15.75 39.91
C PRO A 148 12.48 15.38 38.58
N ARG A 149 13.59 16.05 38.23
CA ARG A 149 14.31 15.89 36.95
C ARG A 149 14.65 14.44 36.59
N LYS A 150 14.91 13.58 37.59
CA LYS A 150 15.19 12.14 37.41
C LYS A 150 14.07 11.33 36.73
N TYR A 151 12.85 11.88 36.64
CA TYR A 151 11.72 11.21 35.98
C TYR A 151 11.36 11.79 34.61
N HIS A 152 11.92 12.95 34.23
CA HIS A 152 11.48 13.71 33.07
C HIS A 152 11.52 12.90 31.78
N GLU A 153 12.68 12.36 31.40
CA GLU A 153 12.84 11.62 30.15
C GLU A 153 11.90 10.41 30.05
N ARG A 154 11.77 9.64 31.13
CA ARG A 154 10.90 8.46 31.14
C ARG A 154 9.43 8.82 31.03
N LEU A 155 8.96 9.82 31.77
CA LEU A 155 7.56 10.25 31.69
C LEU A 155 7.26 10.95 30.36
N LEU A 156 8.25 11.63 29.77
CA LEU A 156 8.15 12.20 28.43
C LEU A 156 7.94 11.10 27.37
N ASP A 157 8.70 10.02 27.44
CA ASP A 157 8.56 8.85 26.56
C ASP A 157 7.20 8.12 26.72
N ARG A 158 6.57 8.27 27.89
CA ARG A 158 5.23 7.73 28.20
C ARG A 158 4.09 8.74 27.99
N SER A 159 4.40 9.96 27.57
CA SER A 159 3.39 10.99 27.33
C SER A 159 2.47 10.63 26.15
N PRO A 160 1.25 11.17 26.11
CA PRO A 160 0.39 11.04 24.94
C PRO A 160 1.02 11.57 23.65
N HIS A 161 1.86 12.61 23.75
CA HIS A 161 2.63 13.13 22.62
C HIS A 161 3.55 12.06 22.01
N ALA A 162 4.39 11.42 22.83
CA ALA A 162 5.30 10.37 22.37
C ALA A 162 4.53 9.16 21.79
N MET A 163 3.39 8.81 22.38
CA MET A 163 2.52 7.76 21.85
C MET A 163 1.96 8.11 20.47
N ARG A 164 1.51 9.36 20.26
CA ARG A 164 1.02 9.83 18.95
C ARG A 164 2.10 9.70 17.88
N LEU A 165 3.32 10.16 18.18
CA LEU A 165 4.47 10.04 17.25
C LEU A 165 4.78 8.59 16.89
N ARG A 166 4.70 7.66 17.85
CA ARG A 166 4.90 6.22 17.58
C ARG A 166 3.83 5.65 16.66
N VAL A 167 2.57 5.99 16.91
CA VAL A 167 1.45 5.54 16.06
C VAL A 167 1.55 6.12 14.65
N GLU A 168 1.95 7.39 14.52
CA GLU A 168 2.19 8.03 13.21
C GLU A 168 3.35 7.35 12.48
N ALA A 169 4.48 7.10 13.15
CA ALA A 169 5.61 6.38 12.58
C ALA A 169 5.26 4.92 12.18
N GLU A 170 4.45 4.22 12.99
CA GLU A 170 3.96 2.88 12.65
C GLU A 170 3.05 2.90 11.43
N ARG A 171 2.17 3.90 11.32
CA ARG A 171 1.31 4.09 10.14
C ARG A 171 2.11 4.38 8.89
N GLU A 172 3.11 5.26 8.97
CA GLU A 172 4.02 5.55 7.86
C GLU A 172 4.80 4.30 7.44
N ALA A 173 5.33 3.54 8.40
CA ALA A 173 6.02 2.29 8.13
C ALA A 173 5.09 1.24 7.50
N GLN A 174 3.83 1.16 7.94
CA GLN A 174 2.84 0.26 7.36
C GLN A 174 2.45 0.68 5.95
N GLN A 175 2.23 1.97 5.70
CA GLN A 175 1.97 2.51 4.37
C GLN A 175 3.16 2.25 3.43
N ALA A 176 4.39 2.47 3.88
CA ALA A 176 5.59 2.18 3.11
C ALA A 176 5.70 0.69 2.74
N ARG A 177 5.30 -0.23 3.65
CA ARG A 177 5.25 -1.67 3.34
C ARG A 177 4.21 -2.00 2.29
N ILE A 178 3.01 -1.44 2.40
CA ILE A 178 1.94 -1.65 1.39
C ILE A 178 2.41 -1.17 0.02
N VAL A 179 2.97 0.05 -0.06
CA VAL A 179 3.50 0.60 -1.31
C VAL A 179 4.63 -0.25 -1.87
N ALA A 180 5.53 -0.75 -1.03
CA ALA A 180 6.63 -1.63 -1.47
C ALA A 180 6.10 -2.99 -1.98
N GLU A 181 5.10 -3.57 -1.32
CA GLU A 181 4.45 -4.81 -1.75
C GLU A 181 3.69 -4.62 -3.07
N GLU A 182 2.99 -3.50 -3.25
CA GLU A 182 2.31 -3.15 -4.50
C GLU A 182 3.30 -2.95 -5.65
N ALA A 183 4.42 -2.26 -5.40
CA ALA A 183 5.49 -2.09 -6.39
C ALA A 183 6.07 -3.45 -6.81
N ALA A 184 6.40 -4.31 -5.84
CA ALA A 184 6.90 -5.66 -6.12
C ALA A 184 5.87 -6.55 -6.84
N ALA A 185 4.57 -6.38 -6.57
CA ALA A 185 3.50 -7.08 -7.26
C ALA A 185 3.30 -6.56 -8.70
N SER A 186 3.43 -5.24 -8.90
CA SER A 186 3.36 -4.60 -10.22
C SER A 186 4.48 -5.09 -11.13
N ASP A 187 5.72 -5.15 -10.64
CA ASP A 187 6.88 -5.64 -11.40
C ASP A 187 6.70 -7.10 -11.86
N LYS A 188 6.10 -7.95 -11.03
CA LYS A 188 5.78 -9.33 -11.41
C LYS A 188 4.70 -9.39 -12.50
N ARG A 189 3.71 -8.48 -12.47
CA ARG A 189 2.65 -8.41 -13.49
C ARG A 189 3.20 -7.90 -14.82
N THR A 190 4.02 -6.85 -14.82
CA THR A 190 4.64 -6.32 -16.04
C THR A 190 5.59 -7.34 -16.66
N ALA A 191 6.39 -8.05 -15.86
CA ALA A 191 7.24 -9.13 -16.33
C ALA A 191 6.42 -10.27 -16.98
N ARG A 192 5.32 -10.70 -16.36
CA ARG A 192 4.41 -11.72 -16.92
C ARG A 192 3.74 -11.26 -18.21
N LEU A 193 3.30 -10.01 -18.28
CA LEU A 193 2.69 -9.46 -19.50
C LEU A 193 3.70 -9.32 -20.63
N ALA A 194 4.94 -8.90 -20.33
CA ALA A 194 6.01 -8.82 -21.32
C ALA A 194 6.35 -10.20 -21.90
N TRP A 195 6.50 -11.22 -21.04
CA TRP A 195 6.77 -12.59 -21.46
C TRP A 195 5.58 -13.25 -22.19
N GLY A 196 4.36 -13.07 -21.67
CA GLY A 196 3.13 -13.58 -22.30
C GLY A 196 2.82 -12.93 -23.65
N GLY A 197 3.01 -11.62 -23.77
CA GLY A 197 2.82 -10.89 -25.02
C GLY A 197 3.84 -11.26 -26.09
N GLY A 198 5.13 -11.36 -25.72
CA GLY A 198 6.19 -11.72 -26.66
C GLY A 198 6.03 -13.12 -27.25
N SER A 199 5.66 -14.10 -26.42
CA SER A 199 5.45 -15.49 -26.85
C SER A 199 4.26 -15.65 -27.81
N LEU A 200 3.15 -14.93 -27.59
CA LEU A 200 2.01 -14.96 -28.50
C LEU A 200 2.35 -14.38 -29.88
N VAL A 201 3.03 -13.24 -29.92
CA VAL A 201 3.46 -12.61 -31.18
C VAL A 201 4.40 -13.55 -31.95
N PHE A 202 5.34 -14.19 -31.26
CA PHE A 202 6.26 -15.15 -31.85
C PHE A 202 5.53 -16.37 -32.46
N LEU A 203 4.52 -16.89 -31.76
CA LEU A 203 3.69 -18.02 -32.25
C LEU A 203 2.83 -17.63 -33.47
N LEU A 204 2.24 -16.43 -33.48
CA LEU A 204 1.49 -15.95 -34.65
C LEU A 204 2.40 -15.78 -35.87
N PHE A 205 3.62 -15.28 -35.66
CA PHE A 205 4.60 -15.11 -36.72
C PHE A 205 5.04 -16.47 -37.31
N SER A 206 5.30 -17.47 -36.47
CA SER A 206 5.69 -18.82 -36.95
C SER A 206 4.55 -19.50 -37.73
N LEU A 207 3.30 -19.33 -37.29
CA LEU A 207 2.12 -19.83 -38.01
C LEU A 207 1.94 -19.14 -39.36
N ALA A 208 2.21 -17.82 -39.45
CA ALA A 208 2.14 -17.09 -40.72
C ALA A 208 3.18 -17.61 -41.73
N ILE A 209 4.42 -17.89 -41.28
CA ILE A 209 5.46 -18.49 -42.12
C ILE A 209 5.05 -19.89 -42.59
N ALA A 210 4.57 -20.74 -41.68
CA ALA A 210 4.11 -22.08 -42.01
C ALA A 210 2.94 -22.04 -43.01
N GLY A 211 1.94 -21.18 -42.77
CA GLY A 211 0.81 -20.96 -43.67
C GLY A 211 1.24 -20.48 -45.06
N GLY A 212 2.20 -19.53 -45.13
CA GLY A 212 2.79 -19.08 -46.38
C GLY A 212 3.47 -20.21 -47.16
N GLY A 213 4.27 -21.04 -46.47
CA GLY A 213 4.89 -22.24 -47.05
C GLY A 213 3.86 -23.22 -47.60
N LEU A 214 2.79 -23.50 -46.84
CA LEU A 214 1.71 -24.39 -47.26
C LEU A 214 0.98 -23.87 -48.51
N LEU A 215 0.68 -22.57 -48.57
CA LEU A 215 0.06 -21.95 -49.74
C LEU A 215 0.94 -22.07 -51.00
N MET A 216 2.26 -21.92 -50.85
CA MET A 216 3.21 -22.13 -51.96
C MET A 216 3.21 -23.58 -52.45
N ILE A 217 3.18 -24.56 -51.53
CA ILE A 217 3.10 -25.99 -51.87
C ILE A 217 1.82 -26.29 -52.66
N VAL A 218 0.66 -25.81 -52.19
CA VAL A 218 -0.63 -26.00 -52.87
C VAL A 218 -0.61 -25.38 -54.27
N LYS A 219 -0.06 -24.16 -54.41
CA LYS A 219 0.07 -23.49 -55.70
C LYS A 219 1.00 -24.25 -56.66
N ALA A 220 2.13 -24.76 -56.15
CA ALA A 220 3.05 -25.59 -56.92
C ALA A 220 2.39 -26.90 -57.38
N GLY A 221 1.59 -27.54 -56.52
CA GLY A 221 0.81 -28.73 -56.87
C GLY A 221 -0.22 -28.48 -57.96
N ARG A 222 -0.96 -27.35 -57.89
CA ARG A 222 -1.89 -26.95 -58.96
C ARG A 222 -1.19 -26.68 -60.29
N MET A 223 -0.04 -26.02 -60.26
CA MET A 223 0.80 -25.83 -61.46
C MET A 223 1.29 -27.16 -62.02
N GLY A 224 1.75 -28.08 -61.15
CA GLY A 224 2.17 -29.42 -61.53
C GLY A 224 1.05 -30.19 -62.21
N HIS A 225 -0.16 -30.17 -61.66
CA HIS A 225 -1.32 -30.82 -62.28
C HIS A 225 -1.67 -30.22 -63.65
N ALA A 226 -1.61 -28.89 -63.79
CA ALA A 226 -1.83 -28.23 -65.07
C ALA A 226 -0.78 -28.62 -66.13
N ILE A 227 0.49 -28.74 -65.72
CA ILE A 227 1.59 -29.23 -66.57
C ILE A 227 1.34 -30.68 -66.97
N SER A 228 1.05 -31.57 -66.02
CA SER A 228 0.81 -32.99 -66.31
C SER A 228 -0.41 -33.20 -67.20
N LYS A 229 -1.47 -32.41 -67.01
CA LYS A 229 -2.64 -32.43 -67.90
C LYS A 229 -2.25 -32.01 -69.32
N TYR A 230 -1.50 -30.91 -69.47
CA TYR A 230 -1.02 -30.46 -70.78
C TYR A 230 -0.12 -31.51 -71.45
N GLU A 231 0.83 -32.10 -70.71
CA GLU A 231 1.72 -33.17 -71.19
C GLU A 231 0.93 -34.41 -71.61
N PHE A 232 -0.20 -34.71 -70.96
CA PHE A 232 -1.08 -35.82 -71.30
C PHE A 232 -1.90 -35.52 -72.57
N ASP A 233 -2.53 -34.35 -72.64
CA ASP A 233 -3.41 -33.95 -73.75
C ASP A 233 -2.62 -33.74 -75.08
N ASN A 234 -1.32 -33.44 -75.02
CA ASN A 234 -0.47 -33.18 -76.20
C ASN A 234 0.57 -34.28 -76.45
N ARG A 235 0.37 -35.48 -75.90
CA ARG A 235 1.28 -36.61 -76.09
C ARG A 235 0.96 -37.35 -77.38
N THR A 236 1.98 -37.61 -78.19
CA THR A 236 1.83 -38.49 -79.37
C THR A 236 1.80 -39.96 -78.98
N ASP A 237 1.40 -40.83 -79.91
CA ASP A 237 1.47 -42.29 -79.76
C ASP A 237 2.90 -42.78 -79.48
N GLY A 238 3.92 -42.00 -79.87
CA GLY A 238 5.33 -42.23 -79.57
C GLY A 238 5.78 -41.74 -78.18
N GLY A 239 4.88 -41.21 -77.36
CA GLY A 239 5.17 -40.76 -75.98
C GLY A 239 5.84 -39.38 -75.86
N VAL A 240 6.06 -38.68 -76.98
CA VAL A 240 6.68 -37.35 -77.01
C VAL A 240 5.61 -36.26 -76.95
N VAL A 241 5.81 -35.23 -76.11
CA VAL A 241 4.91 -34.07 -76.02
C VAL A 241 5.19 -33.13 -77.19
N GLN A 242 4.19 -32.86 -78.02
CA GLN A 242 4.31 -31.90 -79.12
C GLN A 242 4.03 -30.48 -78.63
N PHE A 243 4.83 -29.52 -79.10
CA PHE A 243 4.65 -28.09 -78.85
C PHE A 243 4.49 -27.38 -80.18
N GLU A 244 3.58 -26.39 -80.24
CA GLU A 244 3.31 -25.62 -81.47
C GLU A 244 4.50 -24.77 -81.92
N SER A 245 5.35 -24.37 -80.97
CA SER A 245 6.55 -23.59 -81.24
C SER A 245 7.66 -23.87 -80.23
N TYR A 246 8.89 -23.45 -80.58
CA TYR A 246 10.03 -23.52 -79.68
C TYR A 246 9.83 -22.69 -78.41
N GLU A 247 9.19 -21.52 -78.53
CA GLU A 247 8.87 -20.65 -77.40
C GLU A 247 7.90 -21.33 -76.42
N ALA A 248 6.90 -22.06 -76.91
CA ALA A 248 5.98 -22.83 -76.07
C ALA A 248 6.72 -23.92 -75.28
N ALA A 249 7.66 -24.63 -75.91
CA ALA A 249 8.51 -25.62 -75.26
C ALA A 249 9.41 -24.99 -74.17
N GLN A 250 9.98 -23.81 -74.44
CA GLN A 250 10.79 -23.07 -73.46
C GLN A 250 9.95 -22.58 -72.27
N GLN A 251 8.77 -22.01 -72.51
CA GLN A 251 7.86 -21.60 -71.44
C GLN A 251 7.42 -22.78 -70.58
N HIS A 252 7.17 -23.94 -71.21
CA HIS A 252 6.84 -25.16 -70.49
C HIS A 252 8.00 -25.63 -69.58
N LYS A 253 9.23 -25.62 -70.10
CA LYS A 253 10.44 -25.92 -69.31
C LYS A 253 10.62 -24.98 -68.13
N LEU A 254 10.45 -23.67 -68.35
CA LEU A 254 10.51 -22.65 -67.29
C LEU A 254 9.41 -22.82 -66.25
N LYS A 255 8.17 -23.14 -66.65
CA LYS A 255 7.07 -23.44 -65.71
C LYS A 255 7.36 -24.68 -64.87
N ARG A 256 7.96 -25.71 -65.46
CA ARG A 256 8.35 -26.94 -64.75
C ARG A 256 9.48 -26.68 -63.75
N GLN A 257 10.51 -25.93 -64.14
CA GLN A 257 11.59 -25.51 -63.24
C GLN A 257 11.08 -24.58 -62.12
N GLY A 258 10.24 -23.60 -62.47
CA GLY A 258 9.61 -22.69 -61.53
C GLY A 258 8.72 -23.40 -60.52
N GLY A 259 7.94 -24.40 -60.95
CA GLY A 259 7.13 -25.25 -60.08
C GLY A 259 7.97 -26.05 -59.08
N GLY A 260 9.08 -26.65 -59.52
CA GLY A 260 10.01 -27.36 -58.64
C GLY A 260 10.70 -26.45 -57.62
N CYS A 261 11.13 -25.26 -58.04
CA CYS A 261 11.70 -24.25 -57.16
C CYS A 261 10.67 -23.74 -56.13
N LEU A 262 9.45 -23.46 -56.57
CA LEU A 262 8.35 -23.00 -55.70
C LEU A 262 7.97 -24.07 -54.66
N LEU A 263 7.92 -25.34 -55.07
CA LEU A 263 7.65 -26.46 -54.18
C LEU A 263 8.75 -26.59 -53.11
N SER A 264 10.02 -26.53 -53.52
CA SER A 264 11.16 -26.66 -52.61
C SER A 264 11.23 -25.51 -51.61
N ALA A 265 11.04 -24.26 -52.07
CA ALA A 265 10.98 -23.09 -51.21
C ALA A 265 9.78 -23.14 -50.24
N GLY A 266 8.61 -23.55 -50.73
CA GLY A 266 7.42 -23.72 -49.89
C GLY A 266 7.61 -24.78 -48.80
N MET A 267 8.22 -25.92 -49.14
CA MET A 267 8.53 -26.99 -48.18
C MET A 267 9.53 -26.53 -47.11
N MET A 268 10.58 -25.79 -47.50
CA MET A 268 11.54 -25.24 -46.55
C MET A 268 10.87 -24.26 -45.58
N LEU A 269 10.06 -23.30 -46.08
CA LEU A 269 9.33 -22.36 -45.23
C LEU A 269 8.35 -23.06 -44.29
N PHE A 270 7.66 -24.09 -44.78
CA PHE A 270 6.74 -24.87 -43.97
C PHE A 270 7.44 -25.59 -42.81
N VAL A 271 8.55 -26.28 -43.09
CA VAL A 271 9.34 -26.99 -42.05
C VAL A 271 9.92 -26.00 -41.05
N VAL A 272 10.50 -24.88 -41.51
CA VAL A 272 11.01 -23.82 -40.62
C VAL A 272 9.88 -23.27 -39.74
N GLY A 273 8.72 -22.97 -40.33
CA GLY A 273 7.55 -22.50 -39.59
C GLY A 273 7.05 -23.49 -38.54
N LEU A 274 7.06 -24.79 -38.83
CA LEU A 274 6.69 -25.83 -37.86
C LEU A 274 7.69 -25.96 -36.71
N VAL A 275 8.99 -25.97 -37.01
CA VAL A 275 10.04 -26.03 -35.96
C VAL A 275 9.96 -24.80 -35.06
N MET A 276 9.81 -23.60 -35.65
CA MET A 276 9.62 -22.36 -34.90
C MET A 276 8.36 -22.40 -34.03
N SER A 277 7.26 -22.96 -34.55
CA SER A 277 6.02 -23.12 -33.79
C SER A 277 6.17 -24.11 -32.62
N LEU A 278 6.91 -25.20 -32.81
CA LEU A 278 7.20 -26.15 -31.74
C LEU A 278 8.03 -25.50 -30.62
N VAL A 279 9.07 -24.73 -30.98
CA VAL A 279 9.86 -23.96 -30.01
C VAL A 279 8.99 -22.94 -29.28
N ALA A 280 8.12 -22.23 -30.00
CA ALA A 280 7.18 -21.28 -29.41
C ALA A 280 6.26 -21.97 -28.38
N VAL A 281 5.71 -23.14 -28.71
CA VAL A 281 4.86 -23.92 -27.79
C VAL A 281 5.65 -24.37 -26.57
N LEU A 282 6.89 -24.85 -26.73
CA LEU A 282 7.73 -25.25 -25.59
C LEU A 282 8.04 -24.06 -24.67
N LEU A 283 8.29 -22.87 -25.21
CA LEU A 283 8.48 -21.65 -24.42
C LEU A 283 7.20 -21.24 -23.65
N VAL A 284 6.04 -21.39 -24.28
CA VAL A 284 4.74 -21.11 -23.62
C VAL A 284 4.47 -22.14 -22.52
N VAL A 285 4.64 -23.44 -22.78
CA VAL A 285 4.43 -24.49 -21.77
C VAL A 285 5.42 -24.36 -20.61
N GLY A 286 6.69 -24.06 -20.90
CA GLY A 286 7.72 -23.82 -19.90
C GLY A 286 7.42 -22.60 -19.01
N SER A 287 6.84 -21.54 -19.58
CA SER A 287 6.46 -20.34 -18.80
C SER A 287 5.19 -20.51 -17.95
N ILE A 288 4.36 -21.51 -18.25
CA ILE A 288 3.19 -21.87 -17.40
C ILE A 288 3.62 -22.76 -16.23
N ALA A 289 4.66 -23.59 -16.42
CA ALA A 289 5.09 -24.58 -15.44
C ALA A 289 6.05 -24.05 -14.36
N GLY A 290 6.65 -22.87 -14.53
CA GLY A 290 7.60 -22.24 -13.59
C GLY A 290 7.04 -20.99 -12.93
#